data_AF-A0A836VGG4-F1
#
_entry.id   AF-A0A836VGG4-F1
#
_cell.length_a   1.000
_cell.length_b   1.000
_cell.length_c   1.000
_cell.angle_alpha   90.00
_cell.angle_beta   90.00
_cell.angle_gamma   90.00
#
_symmetry.space_group_name_H-M   'P 1'
#
loop_
_entity.id
_entity.type
_entity.pdbx_description
1 polymer ?
#
loop_
_entity_poly.entity_id
_entity_poly.type
_entity_poly.pdbx_seq_one_letter_code
_entity_poly.pdbx_strand_id
1 'polypeptide(L)'
;WRRRARAVLAHPHDGQQLRRRRLFRVGRFRDRSAVRNRDEIKMMYNLIVAALQTDSTRALTYRMPGQTLLKSMDITHSAHNISHYSPGERMEASKTRDKVHAQLLAGLIDKLKATKEADGSSLFDHTALAFGSNISSIHYLDNCPTVLTGGGANLKLGQHLALPKDTPLCNVWLTILQGLGIQTERHGDSSGVVKELQA
;
A
#
# COMPACT_ATOMS: atom_id res chain seq x y z
N TRP A 1 29.40 -1.12 -0.91
CA TRP A 1 27.94 -1.22 -0.67
C TRP A 1 27.22 -0.17 -1.49
N ARG A 2 26.75 -0.51 -2.71
CA ARG A 2 26.04 0.43 -3.59
C ARG A 2 24.65 0.69 -3.03
N ARG A 3 24.33 1.94 -2.67
CA ARG A 3 23.00 2.38 -2.24
C ARG A 3 22.06 2.21 -3.43
N ARG A 4 21.11 1.28 -3.33
CA ARG A 4 20.04 1.08 -4.32
C ARG A 4 18.72 1.27 -3.61
N ALA A 5 17.84 1.99 -4.29
CA ALA A 5 16.52 2.32 -3.81
C ALA A 5 15.65 1.07 -3.54
N ARG A 6 14.78 1.16 -2.54
CA ARG A 6 13.92 0.07 -2.07
C ARG A 6 12.48 0.36 -2.45
N ALA A 7 11.72 -0.64 -2.89
CA ALA A 7 10.33 -0.47 -3.32
C ALA A 7 9.32 -1.14 -2.38
N VAL A 8 8.27 -0.41 -2.00
CA VAL A 8 7.12 -0.93 -1.26
C VAL A 8 5.85 -0.68 -2.07
N LEU A 9 5.15 -1.74 -2.46
CA LEU A 9 3.87 -1.67 -3.18
C LEU A 9 2.75 -2.30 -2.32
N ALA A 10 1.81 -1.50 -1.82
CA ALA A 10 0.68 -2.04 -1.05
C ALA A 10 -0.62 -2.06 -1.89
N HIS A 11 -1.33 -3.19 -1.95
CA HIS A 11 -2.52 -3.40 -2.79
C HIS A 11 -3.61 -4.25 -2.11
N PRO A 12 -4.91 -3.88 -2.11
CA PRO A 12 -6.01 -4.74 -1.65
C PRO A 12 -6.62 -5.60 -2.79
N HIS A 13 -6.80 -6.93 -2.61
CA HIS A 13 -7.62 -7.80 -3.51
C HIS A 13 -8.11 -9.10 -2.80
N ASP A 14 -9.27 -9.65 -3.14
CA ASP A 14 -9.92 -10.79 -2.45
C ASP A 14 -9.87 -12.11 -3.24
N GLY A 15 -9.84 -13.24 -2.51
CA GLY A 15 -9.92 -14.62 -3.01
C GLY A 15 -10.48 -15.55 -1.92
N GLN A 16 -11.38 -16.46 -2.31
CA GLN A 16 -12.34 -17.18 -1.45
C GLN A 16 -11.75 -18.32 -0.60
N GLN A 17 -12.46 -18.67 0.48
CA GLN A 17 -12.20 -19.78 1.41
C GLN A 17 -12.73 -21.13 0.88
N LEU A 18 -11.98 -22.21 1.14
CA LEU A 18 -12.45 -23.61 1.10
C LEU A 18 -12.34 -24.28 2.48
N ARG A 19 -13.22 -25.25 2.73
CA ARG A 19 -13.62 -25.77 4.06
C ARG A 19 -12.74 -26.90 4.63
N ARG A 20 -12.52 -26.79 5.96
CA ARG A 20 -12.44 -27.77 7.08
C ARG A 20 -11.87 -29.19 6.87
N ARG A 21 -10.89 -29.54 7.73
CA ARG A 21 -10.85 -30.81 8.51
C ARG A 21 -10.44 -30.54 9.96
N ARG A 22 -11.05 -31.25 10.92
CA ARG A 22 -10.75 -31.21 12.37
C ARG A 22 -9.50 -32.07 12.65
N LEU A 23 -8.63 -31.63 13.55
CA LEU A 23 -7.82 -32.52 14.40
C LEU A 23 -7.22 -31.73 15.60
N PHE A 24 -7.23 -32.37 16.77
CA PHE A 24 -6.57 -32.09 18.05
C PHE A 24 -6.79 -30.76 18.81
N ARG A 25 -7.28 -30.91 20.06
CA ARG A 25 -7.53 -29.83 21.03
C ARG A 25 -6.33 -29.72 21.98
N VAL A 26 -5.41 -28.81 21.67
CA VAL A 26 -4.46 -28.26 22.64
C VAL A 26 -5.17 -27.11 23.39
N GLY A 27 -4.93 -27.00 24.69
CA GLY A 27 -5.57 -26.03 25.59
C GLY A 27 -5.63 -24.63 24.98
N ARG A 28 -6.84 -24.09 24.85
CA ARG A 28 -7.03 -22.70 24.41
C ARG A 28 -6.61 -21.78 25.56
N PHE A 29 -5.39 -21.25 25.49
CA PHE A 29 -5.17 -19.88 25.92
C PHE A 29 -6.03 -19.00 25.02
N ARG A 30 -7.25 -18.73 25.48
CA ARG A 30 -8.19 -17.84 24.79
C ARG A 30 -8.13 -16.47 25.44
N ASP A 31 -6.92 -15.91 25.52
CA ASP A 31 -6.83 -14.47 25.53
C ASP A 31 -6.98 -14.00 24.07
N ARG A 32 -8.24 -13.88 23.64
CA ARG A 32 -8.61 -13.22 22.38
C ARG A 32 -9.03 -11.78 22.67
N SER A 33 -8.39 -11.12 23.63
CA SER A 33 -8.48 -9.66 23.75
C SER A 33 -7.76 -9.03 22.55
N ALA A 34 -8.49 -9.04 21.44
CA ALA A 34 -8.49 -8.08 20.35
C ALA A 34 -7.19 -7.30 20.15
N VAL A 35 -6.23 -7.90 19.43
CA VAL A 35 -5.50 -7.07 18.47
C VAL A 35 -6.56 -6.55 17.51
N ARG A 36 -6.96 -5.27 17.66
CA ARG A 36 -7.86 -4.64 16.68
C ARG A 36 -7.11 -4.69 15.35
N ASN A 37 -7.74 -5.00 14.22
CA ASN A 37 -7.03 -5.21 12.93
C ASN A 37 -6.07 -4.06 12.53
N ARG A 38 -6.27 -2.84 13.05
CA ARG A 38 -5.30 -1.74 12.96
C ARG A 38 -3.93 -2.11 13.53
N ASP A 39 -3.86 -2.78 14.66
CA ASP A 39 -2.63 -3.18 15.34
C ASP A 39 -1.92 -4.32 14.60
N GLU A 40 -2.65 -5.22 13.93
CA GLU A 40 -2.06 -6.19 13.00
C GLU A 40 -1.37 -5.49 11.83
N ILE A 41 -2.02 -4.48 11.25
CA ILE A 41 -1.43 -3.66 10.18
C ILE A 41 -0.19 -2.92 10.69
N LYS A 42 -0.25 -2.29 11.87
CA LYS A 42 0.91 -1.62 12.47
C LYS A 42 2.06 -2.60 12.73
N MET A 43 1.75 -3.82 13.15
CA MET A 43 2.75 -4.88 13.33
C MET A 43 3.41 -5.23 12.00
N MET A 44 2.62 -5.43 10.94
CA MET A 44 3.16 -5.65 9.59
C MET A 44 4.02 -4.48 9.12
N TYR A 45 3.66 -3.24 9.42
CA TYR A 45 4.50 -2.07 9.15
C TYR A 45 5.81 -2.07 9.93
N ASN A 46 5.82 -2.50 11.20
CA ASN A 46 7.06 -2.69 11.95
C ASN A 46 7.96 -3.75 11.28
N LEU A 47 7.38 -4.85 10.81
CA LEU A 47 8.13 -5.89 10.09
C LEU A 47 8.68 -5.39 8.75
N ILE A 48 7.90 -4.59 8.01
CA ILE A 48 8.35 -3.94 6.78
C ILE A 48 9.55 -3.04 7.08
N VAL A 49 9.45 -2.16 8.07
CA VAL A 49 10.54 -1.26 8.46
C VAL A 49 11.77 -2.05 8.90
N ALA A 50 11.60 -3.11 9.70
CA ALA A 50 12.69 -3.98 10.12
C ALA A 50 13.38 -4.65 8.92
N ALA A 51 12.62 -5.28 8.01
CA ALA A 51 13.16 -5.95 6.84
C ALA A 51 13.92 -5.00 5.89
N LEU A 52 13.45 -3.75 5.79
CA LEU A 52 14.17 -2.72 5.06
C LEU A 52 15.43 -2.30 5.85
N GLN A 53 15.33 -1.96 7.13
CA GLN A 53 16.47 -1.54 7.95
C GLN A 53 17.59 -2.59 8.01
N THR A 54 17.26 -3.88 8.08
CA THR A 54 18.23 -4.99 8.10
C THR A 54 18.70 -5.43 6.71
N ASP A 55 18.31 -4.69 5.67
CA ASP A 55 18.64 -5.00 4.28
C ASP A 55 18.21 -6.40 3.81
N SER A 56 17.17 -6.97 4.43
CA SER A 56 16.71 -8.32 4.13
C SER A 56 15.92 -8.42 2.83
N THR A 57 15.42 -7.29 2.31
CA THR A 57 14.84 -7.21 0.96
C THR A 57 14.99 -5.82 0.33
N ARG A 58 14.95 -5.78 -1.00
CA ARG A 58 14.92 -4.56 -1.82
C ARG A 58 13.52 -4.22 -2.34
N ALA A 59 12.62 -5.20 -2.38
CA ALA A 59 11.26 -5.03 -2.89
C ALA A 59 10.28 -5.86 -2.06
N LEU A 60 9.12 -5.30 -1.74
CA LEU A 60 8.07 -6.01 -1.03
C LEU A 60 6.69 -5.48 -1.40
N THR A 61 5.69 -6.36 -1.27
CA THR A 61 4.29 -5.97 -1.43
C THR A 61 3.47 -6.33 -0.19
N TYR A 62 2.51 -5.49 0.17
CA TYR A 62 1.64 -5.76 1.33
C TYR A 62 0.17 -5.55 1.00
N ARG A 63 -0.58 -6.64 1.05
CA ARG A 63 -2.03 -6.60 0.91
C ARG A 63 -2.69 -6.34 2.25
N MET A 64 -3.21 -5.14 2.40
CA MET A 64 -3.90 -4.74 3.62
C MET A 64 -5.21 -5.54 3.79
N PRO A 65 -5.52 -6.02 5.00
CA PRO A 65 -6.66 -6.88 5.24
C PRO A 65 -7.96 -6.05 5.34
N GLY A 66 -8.51 -5.67 4.19
CA GLY A 66 -9.68 -4.77 4.11
C GLY A 66 -10.92 -5.28 4.85
N GLN A 67 -11.29 -6.56 4.68
CA GLN A 67 -12.48 -7.12 5.31
C GLN A 67 -12.37 -7.17 6.85
N THR A 68 -11.21 -7.52 7.39
CA THR A 68 -11.04 -7.58 8.85
C THR A 68 -10.94 -6.17 9.42
N LEU A 69 -10.28 -5.23 8.72
CA LEU A 69 -10.28 -3.82 9.11
C LEU A 69 -11.70 -3.27 9.28
N LEU A 70 -12.60 -3.51 8.32
CA LEU A 70 -14.01 -3.11 8.43
C LEU A 70 -14.68 -3.68 9.68
N LYS A 71 -14.51 -4.98 9.92
CA LYS A 71 -15.06 -5.65 11.11
C LYS A 71 -14.53 -5.06 12.42
N SER A 72 -13.29 -4.55 12.46
CA SER A 72 -12.74 -3.90 13.65
C SER A 72 -13.32 -2.51 13.94
N MET A 73 -14.11 -1.98 13.01
CA MET A 73 -14.81 -0.70 13.12
C MET A 73 -16.32 -0.91 13.18
N ASP A 74 -16.76 -2.14 13.50
CA ASP A 74 -18.17 -2.55 13.55
C ASP A 74 -18.94 -2.34 12.24
N ILE A 75 -18.23 -2.24 11.12
CA ILE A 75 -18.83 -2.17 9.78
C ILE A 75 -19.14 -3.60 9.31
N THR A 76 -20.42 -3.87 9.10
CA THR A 76 -20.93 -5.21 8.74
C THR A 76 -20.88 -5.50 7.24
N HIS A 77 -20.81 -4.46 6.39
CA HIS A 77 -20.67 -4.63 4.95
C HIS A 77 -19.36 -5.36 4.59
N SER A 78 -19.39 -6.12 3.50
CA SER A 78 -18.17 -6.76 2.99
C SER A 78 -17.28 -5.74 2.28
N ALA A 79 -15.96 -6.01 2.25
CA ALA A 79 -14.99 -5.19 1.53
C ALA A 79 -15.34 -5.06 0.03
N HIS A 80 -15.86 -6.15 -0.56
CA HIS A 80 -16.40 -6.16 -1.91
C HIS A 80 -17.64 -5.26 -2.03
N ASN A 81 -18.63 -5.38 -1.15
CA ASN A 81 -19.88 -4.62 -1.29
C ASN A 81 -19.66 -3.11 -1.17
N ILE A 82 -18.69 -2.67 -0.35
CA ILE A 82 -18.38 -1.25 -0.22
C ILE A 82 -17.54 -0.69 -1.37
N SER A 83 -17.02 -1.52 -2.30
CA SER A 83 -16.45 -1.04 -3.57
C SER A 83 -17.50 -0.91 -4.68
N HIS A 84 -18.69 -1.47 -4.46
CA HIS A 84 -19.89 -1.31 -5.28
C HIS A 84 -20.87 -0.35 -4.58
N TYR A 85 -20.36 0.80 -4.13
CA TYR A 85 -21.13 1.73 -3.32
C TYR A 85 -22.01 2.65 -4.17
N SER A 86 -23.20 2.93 -3.65
CA SER A 86 -24.05 4.06 -4.04
C SER A 86 -24.09 5.06 -2.87
N PRO A 87 -24.57 6.30 -3.07
CA PRO A 87 -24.78 7.23 -1.96
C PRO A 87 -25.57 6.58 -0.81
N GLY A 88 -25.07 6.72 0.41
CA GLY A 88 -25.63 6.08 1.61
C GLY A 88 -24.56 5.33 2.43
N GLU A 89 -25.00 4.36 3.23
CA GLU A 89 -24.16 3.68 4.24
C GLU A 89 -22.89 3.04 3.66
N ARG A 90 -22.97 2.44 2.47
CA ARG A 90 -21.81 1.82 1.81
C ARG A 90 -20.74 2.85 1.42
N MET A 91 -21.16 4.03 0.95
CA MET A 91 -20.24 5.11 0.62
C MET A 91 -19.54 5.62 1.89
N GLU A 92 -20.29 5.81 2.99
CA GLU A 92 -19.71 6.26 4.25
C GLU A 92 -18.78 5.21 4.88
N ALA A 93 -19.10 3.92 4.74
CA ALA A 93 -18.21 2.83 5.12
C ALA A 93 -16.91 2.82 4.30
N SER A 94 -17.01 3.06 2.98
CA SER A 94 -15.85 3.18 2.09
C SER A 94 -14.95 4.36 2.47
N LYS A 95 -15.53 5.55 2.66
CA LYS A 95 -14.80 6.74 3.15
C LYS A 95 -14.12 6.50 4.50
N THR A 96 -14.82 5.82 5.42
CA THR A 96 -14.27 5.48 6.73
C THR A 96 -13.07 4.55 6.63
N ARG A 97 -13.15 3.51 5.78
CA ARG A 97 -12.02 2.61 5.50
C ARG A 97 -10.84 3.40 4.93
N ASP A 98 -11.08 4.24 3.93
CA ASP A 98 -10.02 4.96 3.22
C ASP A 98 -9.33 5.97 4.15
N LYS A 99 -10.09 6.66 5.01
CA LYS A 99 -9.55 7.52 6.07
C LYS A 99 -8.62 6.75 7.02
N VAL A 100 -9.02 5.55 7.42
CA VAL A 100 -8.23 4.72 8.35
C VAL A 100 -6.99 4.15 7.68
N HIS A 101 -7.08 3.73 6.41
CA HIS A 101 -5.91 3.37 5.62
C HIS A 101 -4.93 4.55 5.49
N ALA A 102 -5.41 5.76 5.21
CA ALA A 102 -4.57 6.95 5.13
C ALA A 102 -3.85 7.26 6.46
N GLN A 103 -4.55 7.12 7.59
CA GLN A 103 -3.96 7.27 8.93
C GLN A 103 -2.89 6.21 9.21
N LEU A 104 -3.13 4.96 8.82
CA LEU A 104 -2.16 3.87 8.97
C LEU A 104 -0.93 4.12 8.08
N LEU A 105 -1.13 4.54 6.83
CA LEU A 105 -0.06 4.91 5.91
C LEU A 105 0.80 6.05 6.47
N ALA A 106 0.18 7.09 7.04
CA ALA A 106 0.91 8.17 7.71
C ALA A 106 1.84 7.62 8.81
N GLY A 107 1.35 6.70 9.64
CA GLY A 107 2.17 6.04 10.65
C GLY A 107 3.32 5.20 10.10
N LEU A 108 3.17 4.57 8.92
CA LEU A 108 4.28 3.91 8.23
C LEU A 108 5.33 4.93 7.75
N ILE A 109 4.88 6.04 7.15
CA ILE A 109 5.77 7.12 6.69
C ILE A 109 6.57 7.71 7.85
N ASP A 110 5.92 7.95 9.00
CA ASP A 110 6.58 8.45 10.21
C ASP A 110 7.68 7.50 10.68
N LYS A 111 7.40 6.19 10.68
CA LYS A 111 8.40 5.16 11.05
C LYS A 111 9.58 5.15 10.08
N LEU A 112 9.33 5.24 8.77
CA LEU A 112 10.40 5.31 7.77
C LEU A 112 11.28 6.56 7.97
N LYS A 113 10.69 7.72 8.29
CA LYS A 113 11.42 8.96 8.55
C LYS A 113 12.21 8.94 9.86
N ALA A 114 11.66 8.30 10.89
CA ALA A 114 12.29 8.18 12.20
C ALA A 114 13.45 7.17 12.22
N THR A 115 13.42 6.16 11.34
CA THR A 115 14.45 5.13 11.27
C THR A 115 15.69 5.68 10.57
N LYS A 116 16.80 5.81 11.31
CA LYS A 116 18.08 6.33 10.78
C LYS A 116 18.96 5.23 10.21
N GLU A 117 19.63 5.56 9.13
CA GLU A 117 20.68 4.77 8.48
C GLU A 117 22.06 5.23 9.00
N ALA A 118 23.10 4.43 8.74
CA ALA A 118 24.46 4.69 9.22
C ALA A 118 25.07 6.01 8.72
N ASP A 119 24.56 6.56 7.62
CA ASP A 119 24.99 7.83 7.02
C ASP A 119 24.23 9.06 7.54
N GLY A 120 23.34 8.88 8.52
CA GLY A 120 22.51 9.95 9.10
C GLY A 120 21.21 10.25 8.34
N SER A 121 21.03 9.71 7.14
CA SER A 121 19.76 9.79 6.42
C SER A 121 18.68 8.91 7.08
N SER A 122 17.44 9.06 6.65
CA SER A 122 16.33 8.20 7.07
C SER A 122 16.06 7.09 6.06
N LEU A 123 15.44 6.02 6.52
CA LEU A 123 14.99 4.94 5.64
C LEU A 123 13.99 5.45 4.58
N PHE A 124 13.22 6.49 4.89
CA PHE A 124 12.33 7.18 3.95
C PHE A 124 13.09 7.75 2.74
N ASP A 125 14.30 8.27 2.94
CA ASP A 125 15.12 8.87 1.87
C ASP A 125 15.58 7.82 0.84
N HIS A 126 15.66 6.54 1.26
CA HIS A 126 16.09 5.41 0.41
C HIS A 126 14.95 4.51 -0.07
N THR A 127 13.71 4.87 0.23
CA THR A 127 12.52 4.07 -0.10
C THR A 127 11.66 4.80 -1.12
N ALA A 128 11.15 4.09 -2.12
CA ALA A 128 10.02 4.51 -2.93
C ALA A 128 8.80 3.70 -2.50
N LEU A 129 7.72 4.40 -2.16
CA LEU A 129 6.49 3.80 -1.67
C LEU A 129 5.34 4.20 -2.58
N ALA A 130 4.59 3.20 -3.03
CA ALA A 130 3.34 3.37 -3.73
C ALA A 130 2.19 2.74 -2.92
N PHE A 131 1.11 3.51 -2.78
CA PHE A 131 -0.09 3.10 -2.05
C PHE A 131 -1.33 3.40 -2.90
N GLY A 132 -2.13 2.38 -3.16
CA GLY A 132 -3.36 2.55 -3.93
C GLY A 132 -4.03 1.24 -4.31
N SER A 133 -4.90 1.34 -5.31
CA SER A 133 -5.62 0.23 -5.92
C SER A 133 -5.53 0.39 -7.43
N ASN A 134 -5.57 -0.72 -8.17
CA ASN A 134 -5.68 -0.75 -9.63
C ASN A 134 -7.14 -0.81 -10.07
N ILE A 135 -8.06 -0.70 -9.11
CA ILE A 135 -9.51 -0.74 -9.27
C ILE A 135 -10.11 0.41 -8.46
N SER A 136 -10.98 1.21 -9.09
CA SER A 136 -11.81 2.21 -8.43
C SER A 136 -13.16 1.60 -7.99
N SER A 137 -14.30 2.21 -8.32
CA SER A 137 -15.64 1.68 -7.97
C SER A 137 -16.11 0.66 -9.00
N ILE A 138 -16.90 -0.35 -8.61
CA ILE A 138 -17.55 -1.32 -9.53
C ILE A 138 -16.55 -1.96 -10.54
N HIS A 139 -15.32 -2.25 -10.10
CA HIS A 139 -14.26 -2.79 -10.96
C HIS A 139 -13.80 -1.89 -12.11
N TYR A 140 -14.14 -0.60 -12.11
CA TYR A 140 -13.57 0.34 -13.07
C TYR A 140 -12.06 0.48 -12.86
N LEU A 141 -11.34 0.58 -13.98
CA LEU A 141 -9.90 0.75 -14.04
C LEU A 141 -9.51 2.22 -14.33
N ASP A 142 -10.48 3.12 -14.30
CA ASP A 142 -10.27 4.54 -14.49
C ASP A 142 -10.04 5.25 -13.15
N ASN A 143 -9.35 6.40 -13.23
CA ASN A 143 -9.16 7.34 -12.13
C ASN A 143 -8.76 6.69 -10.80
N CYS A 144 -7.86 5.70 -10.85
CA CYS A 144 -7.41 4.97 -9.67
C CYS A 144 -6.47 5.83 -8.82
N PRO A 145 -6.89 6.28 -7.62
CA PRO A 145 -6.06 7.15 -6.79
C PRO A 145 -4.81 6.39 -6.34
N THR A 146 -3.65 6.97 -6.63
CA THR A 146 -2.34 6.41 -6.29
C THR A 146 -1.53 7.45 -5.56
N VAL A 147 -1.10 7.11 -4.34
CA VAL A 147 -0.20 7.93 -3.53
C VAL A 147 1.22 7.43 -3.72
N LEU A 148 2.12 8.34 -4.10
CA LEU A 148 3.55 8.08 -4.22
C LEU A 148 4.30 8.90 -3.17
N THR A 149 5.28 8.29 -2.50
CA THR A 149 6.11 8.97 -1.51
C THR A 149 7.46 8.27 -1.32
N GLY A 150 8.33 8.88 -0.52
CA GLY A 150 9.70 8.40 -0.27
C GLY A 150 10.72 8.94 -1.28
N GLY A 151 11.98 9.05 -0.84
CA GLY A 151 13.08 9.65 -1.60
C GLY A 151 13.78 8.71 -2.58
N GLY A 152 13.49 7.40 -2.53
CA GLY A 152 14.28 6.39 -3.23
C GLY A 152 14.19 6.44 -4.76
N ALA A 153 13.11 6.97 -5.33
CA ALA A 153 12.89 6.97 -6.78
C ALA A 153 13.10 8.35 -7.45
N ASN A 154 13.74 9.31 -6.78
CA ASN A 154 13.95 10.67 -7.29
C ASN A 154 12.66 11.30 -7.89
N LEU A 155 11.55 11.13 -7.18
CA LEU A 155 10.26 11.65 -7.61
C LEU A 155 10.05 13.06 -7.08
N LYS A 156 9.41 13.91 -7.88
CA LYS A 156 8.88 15.20 -7.44
C LYS A 156 7.65 14.97 -6.56
N LEU A 157 7.81 15.17 -5.25
CA LEU A 157 6.74 14.99 -4.25
C LEU A 157 6.02 16.32 -3.94
N GLY A 158 4.95 16.26 -3.14
CA GLY A 158 4.24 17.45 -2.66
C GLY A 158 3.25 18.05 -3.66
N GLN A 159 2.77 17.25 -4.61
CA GLN A 159 1.85 17.67 -5.66
C GLN A 159 0.69 16.70 -5.83
N HIS A 160 -0.40 17.18 -6.43
CA HIS A 160 -1.52 16.39 -6.90
C HIS A 160 -1.57 16.46 -8.43
N LEU A 161 -1.49 15.32 -9.09
CA LEU A 161 -1.48 15.22 -10.55
C LEU A 161 -2.74 14.49 -11.02
N ALA A 162 -3.55 15.17 -11.80
CA ALA A 162 -4.58 14.56 -12.63
C ALA A 162 -4.03 14.45 -14.05
N LEU A 163 -3.74 13.22 -14.48
CA LEU A 163 -3.23 12.95 -15.82
C LEU A 163 -4.35 13.01 -16.86
N PRO A 164 -4.04 13.21 -18.14
CA PRO A 164 -5.03 13.12 -19.21
C PRO A 164 -5.81 11.81 -19.13
N LYS A 165 -7.08 11.85 -19.54
CA LYS A 165 -7.94 10.67 -19.59
C LYS A 165 -7.25 9.55 -20.39
N ASP A 166 -7.45 8.30 -19.95
CA ASP A 166 -6.92 7.10 -20.59
C ASP A 166 -5.38 7.00 -20.56
N THR A 167 -4.69 7.82 -19.74
CA THR A 167 -3.27 7.63 -19.44
C THR A 167 -3.07 6.29 -18.71
N PRO A 168 -2.25 5.36 -19.24
CA PRO A 168 -2.02 4.08 -18.58
C PRO A 168 -1.38 4.28 -17.19
N LEU A 169 -1.92 3.60 -16.17
CA LEU A 169 -1.31 3.58 -14.84
C LEU A 169 0.13 3.04 -14.89
N CYS A 170 0.44 2.18 -15.85
CA CYS A 170 1.81 1.70 -16.07
C CYS A 170 2.81 2.80 -16.42
N ASN A 171 2.38 3.99 -16.90
CA ASN A 171 3.28 5.14 -17.05
C ASN A 171 3.86 5.59 -15.70
N VAL A 172 3.05 5.51 -14.63
CA VAL A 172 3.50 5.79 -13.26
C VAL A 172 4.53 4.73 -12.81
N TRP A 173 4.24 3.45 -13.04
CA TRP A 173 5.16 2.35 -12.69
C TRP A 173 6.48 2.44 -13.46
N LEU A 174 6.43 2.73 -14.76
CA LEU A 174 7.62 2.95 -15.57
C LEU A 174 8.46 4.11 -15.03
N THR A 175 7.82 5.21 -14.64
CA THR A 175 8.50 6.38 -14.06
C THR A 175 9.21 6.03 -12.75
N ILE A 176 8.55 5.25 -11.88
CA ILE A 176 9.14 4.77 -10.64
C ILE A 176 10.33 3.84 -10.93
N LEU A 177 10.18 2.87 -11.85
CA LEU A 177 11.26 1.95 -12.21
C LEU A 177 12.51 2.70 -12.69
N GLN A 178 12.34 3.67 -13.59
CA GLN A 178 13.46 4.49 -14.08
C GLN A 178 14.07 5.34 -12.96
N GLY A 179 13.24 5.91 -12.09
CA GLY A 179 13.68 6.63 -10.88
C GLY A 179 14.46 5.77 -9.89
N LEU A 180 14.18 4.45 -9.83
CA LEU A 180 14.95 3.47 -9.07
C LEU A 180 16.24 3.02 -9.78
N GLY A 181 16.53 3.56 -10.97
CA GLY A 181 17.68 3.21 -11.80
C GLY A 181 17.48 1.98 -12.69
N ILE A 182 16.26 1.46 -12.80
CA ILE A 182 15.92 0.35 -13.70
C ILE A 182 15.56 0.94 -15.07
N GLN A 183 16.56 0.97 -15.96
CA GLN A 183 16.44 1.54 -17.31
C GLN A 183 15.72 0.60 -18.27
N THR A 184 14.42 0.40 -18.04
CA THR A 184 13.53 -0.31 -18.98
C THR A 184 12.79 0.70 -19.84
N GLU A 185 12.64 0.38 -21.12
CA GLU A 185 11.92 1.21 -22.08
C GLU A 185 10.41 1.16 -21.88
N ARG A 186 9.89 0.05 -21.30
CA ARG A 186 8.45 -0.21 -21.21
C ARG A 186 8.11 -1.12 -20.02
N HIS A 187 6.97 -0.87 -19.40
CA HIS A 187 6.38 -1.73 -18.39
C HIS A 187 4.88 -1.89 -18.66
N GLY A 188 4.39 -3.14 -18.73
CA GLY A 188 2.96 -3.38 -19.00
C GLY A 188 2.48 -2.72 -20.29
N ASP A 189 1.44 -1.91 -20.20
CA ASP A 189 0.86 -1.10 -21.29
C ASP A 189 1.37 0.35 -21.32
N SER A 190 2.49 0.66 -20.63
CA SER A 190 3.03 2.02 -20.61
C SER A 190 3.33 2.54 -22.02
N SER A 191 2.95 3.79 -22.28
CA SER A 191 3.24 4.55 -23.49
C SER A 191 4.35 5.60 -23.28
N GLY A 192 4.79 5.81 -22.04
CA GLY A 192 5.87 6.73 -21.70
C GLY A 192 5.98 6.96 -20.19
N VAL A 193 6.92 7.79 -19.77
CA VAL A 193 7.01 8.26 -18.38
C VAL A 193 6.06 9.43 -18.14
N VAL A 194 5.68 9.63 -16.88
CA VAL A 194 4.98 10.83 -16.41
C VAL A 194 6.05 11.85 -16.03
N LYS A 195 6.34 12.80 -16.93
CA LYS A 195 7.46 13.75 -16.77
C LYS A 195 7.29 14.62 -15.52
N GLU A 196 6.06 14.94 -15.17
CA GLU A 196 5.69 15.74 -14.01
C GLU A 196 6.06 15.07 -12.68
N LEU A 197 6.27 13.75 -12.67
CA LEU A 197 6.71 12.99 -11.50
C LEU A 197 8.23 12.95 -11.32
N GLN A 198 9.04 13.34 -12.31
CA GLN A 198 10.50 13.33 -12.20
C GLN A 198 11.00 14.61 -11.51
N ALA A 199 11.91 14.46 -10.54
CA ALA A 199 12.54 15.57 -9.81
C ALA A 199 13.75 16.16 -10.55
#